data_AF-A0AAN6S5L1-F1
#
_entry.id   AF-A0AAN6S5L1-F1
#
_cell.length_a   1.000
_cell.length_b   1.000
_cell.length_c   1.000
_cell.angle_alpha   90.00
_cell.angle_beta   90.00
_cell.angle_gamma   90.00
#
_symmetry.space_group_name_H-M   'P 1'
#
loop_
_entity.id
_entity.type
_entity.pdbx_description
1 polymer ?
#
loop_
_entity_poly.entity_id
_entity_poly.type
_entity_poly.pdbx_seq_one_letter_code
_entity_poly.pdbx_strand_id
1 'polypeptide(L)'
;MLYYDTTKSWMDGAVLYDIGNWIPTILTPLLDLDISVKNKSGLYVADLDLMLHHHWVLDKEVYAHERLRVQMAAVLVIAGATSTRPGALIGSLCYKHVEFHVFRPTPSSRQARVGMVVKLTKIKRSVSKSQLKQYGFHEEDTLLHDPVLYIESLAFTDIAFEDLNDPKDIYNLVIPLNSDRIILP
;
A
#
# COMPACT_ATOMS: atom_id res chain seq x y z
N MET A 1 -3.15 20.98 -15.55
CA MET A 1 -3.98 21.68 -14.54
C MET A 1 -4.22 23.07 -15.08
N LEU A 2 -5.46 23.44 -15.45
CA LEU A 2 -5.75 24.55 -16.38
C LEU A 2 -5.03 25.88 -16.06
N TYR A 3 -4.97 26.27 -14.78
CA TYR A 3 -4.26 27.47 -14.35
C TYR A 3 -2.76 27.39 -14.66
N TYR A 4 -2.06 26.37 -14.12
CA TYR A 4 -0.62 26.18 -14.32
C TYR A 4 -0.25 26.03 -15.81
N ASP A 5 -1.09 25.32 -16.56
CA ASP A 5 -0.83 25.10 -17.99
C ASP A 5 -0.84 26.43 -18.77
N THR A 6 -1.64 27.40 -18.31
CA THR A 6 -1.80 28.74 -18.88
C THR A 6 -0.74 29.73 -18.35
N THR A 7 -0.53 29.78 -17.04
CA THR A 7 0.28 30.81 -16.38
C THR A 7 1.74 30.40 -16.20
N LYS A 8 2.05 29.11 -16.38
CA LYS A 8 3.34 28.48 -16.06
C LYS A 8 3.80 28.71 -14.62
N SER A 9 2.88 29.07 -13.72
CA SER A 9 3.14 29.33 -12.32
C SER A 9 2.06 28.70 -11.45
N TRP A 10 2.40 28.40 -10.19
CA TRP A 10 1.42 27.99 -9.20
C TRP A 10 0.64 29.19 -8.71
N MET A 11 -0.65 28.98 -8.45
CA MET A 11 -1.50 30.03 -7.89
C MET A 11 -1.03 30.39 -6.49
N ASP A 12 -1.07 31.69 -6.16
CA ASP A 12 -0.71 32.18 -4.84
C ASP A 12 -1.60 31.58 -3.75
N GLY A 13 -1.03 31.38 -2.56
CA GLY A 13 -1.70 30.74 -1.44
C GLY A 13 -2.90 31.53 -0.92
N ALA A 14 -2.84 32.87 -0.92
CA ALA A 14 -3.96 33.71 -0.51
C ALA A 14 -5.11 33.63 -1.52
N VAL A 15 -4.79 33.61 -2.82
CA VAL A 15 -5.78 33.43 -3.89
C VAL A 15 -6.44 32.06 -3.81
N LEU A 16 -5.67 31.00 -3.52
CA LEU A 16 -6.22 29.66 -3.30
C LEU A 16 -7.17 29.62 -2.09
N TYR A 17 -6.82 30.34 -1.02
CA TYR A 17 -7.67 30.48 0.17
C TYR A 17 -8.99 31.19 -0.16
N ASP A 18 -8.92 32.31 -0.87
CA ASP A 18 -10.11 33.07 -1.28
C ASP A 18 -11.02 32.26 -2.21
N ILE A 19 -10.46 31.56 -3.20
CA ILE A 19 -11.23 30.65 -4.07
C ILE A 19 -11.86 29.52 -3.26
N GLY A 20 -11.11 28.95 -2.32
CA GLY A 20 -11.59 27.90 -1.42
C GLY A 20 -12.80 28.33 -0.59
N ASN A 21 -12.90 29.62 -0.23
CA ASN A 21 -14.06 30.19 0.45
C ASN A 21 -15.16 30.63 -0.52
N TRP A 22 -14.81 31.11 -1.71
CA TRP A 22 -15.75 31.59 -2.72
C TRP A 22 -16.62 30.46 -3.29
N ILE A 23 -16.04 29.27 -3.47
CA ILE A 23 -16.77 28.09 -3.95
C ILE A 23 -17.97 27.74 -3.05
N PRO A 24 -17.81 27.49 -1.73
CA PRO A 24 -18.94 27.14 -0.86
C PRO A 24 -19.88 28.32 -0.57
N THR A 25 -19.37 29.56 -0.52
CA THR A 25 -20.18 30.72 -0.07
C THR A 25 -20.95 31.41 -1.19
N ILE A 26 -20.39 31.49 -2.40
CA ILE A 26 -20.99 32.22 -3.52
C ILE A 26 -21.39 31.28 -4.66
N LEU A 27 -20.45 30.47 -5.17
CA LEU A 27 -20.73 29.63 -6.34
C LEU A 27 -21.74 28.52 -6.04
N THR A 28 -21.66 27.92 -4.86
CA THR A 28 -22.54 26.82 -4.48
C THR A 28 -24.02 27.26 -4.43
N PRO A 29 -24.40 28.36 -3.76
CA PRO A 29 -25.77 28.86 -3.83
C PRO A 29 -26.15 29.39 -5.22
N LEU A 30 -25.23 30.07 -5.92
CA LEU A 30 -25.51 30.70 -7.20
C LEU A 30 -25.84 29.68 -8.29
N LEU A 31 -25.16 28.54 -8.27
CA LEU A 31 -25.28 27.48 -9.29
C LEU A 31 -26.02 26.24 -8.79
N ASP A 32 -26.59 26.29 -7.59
CA ASP A 32 -27.28 25.17 -6.92
C ASP A 32 -26.43 23.88 -6.91
N LEU A 33 -25.16 24.02 -6.52
CA LEU A 33 -24.21 22.89 -6.56
C LEU A 33 -24.49 21.89 -5.42
N ASP A 34 -24.55 20.61 -5.77
CA ASP A 34 -24.62 19.52 -4.81
C ASP A 34 -23.32 19.39 -4.01
N ILE A 35 -23.36 19.79 -2.75
CA ILE A 35 -22.28 19.64 -1.76
C ILE A 35 -22.51 18.45 -0.81
N SER A 36 -23.50 17.59 -1.09
CA SER A 36 -23.73 16.42 -0.27
C SER A 36 -22.51 15.53 -0.24
N VAL A 37 -22.20 14.99 0.93
CA VAL A 37 -21.13 14.03 1.08
C VAL A 37 -21.58 12.73 0.43
N LYS A 38 -21.13 12.49 -0.81
CA LYS A 38 -21.32 11.21 -1.47
C LYS A 38 -20.61 10.14 -0.67
N ASN A 39 -21.31 9.04 -0.39
CA ASN A 39 -20.67 7.83 0.11
C ASN A 39 -19.57 7.45 -0.87
N LYS A 40 -18.33 7.48 -0.39
CA LYS A 40 -17.24 6.91 -1.16
C LYS A 40 -17.48 5.41 -1.21
N SER A 41 -17.40 4.84 -2.39
CA SER A 41 -17.28 3.39 -2.56
C SER A 41 -16.03 2.95 -1.79
N GLY A 42 -16.23 2.42 -0.58
CA GLY A 42 -15.18 1.74 0.17
C GLY A 42 -15.06 0.33 -0.37
N LEU A 43 -13.83 -0.19 -0.44
CA LEU A 43 -13.65 -1.63 -0.60
C LEU A 43 -13.84 -2.24 0.78
N TYR A 44 -14.93 -2.99 1.00
CA TYR A 44 -15.12 -3.73 2.24
C TYR A 44 -14.29 -5.01 2.21
N VAL A 45 -14.01 -5.59 3.38
CA VAL A 45 -13.25 -6.85 3.49
C VAL A 45 -13.95 -7.97 2.70
N ALA A 46 -15.28 -8.03 2.72
CA ALA A 46 -16.05 -9.00 1.95
C ALA A 46 -15.90 -8.81 0.43
N ASP A 47 -15.76 -7.57 -0.04
CA ASP A 47 -15.52 -7.30 -1.46
C ASP A 47 -14.11 -7.74 -1.85
N LEU A 48 -13.11 -7.47 -1.00
CA LEU A 48 -11.74 -7.92 -1.20
C LEU A 48 -11.64 -9.45 -1.24
N ASP A 49 -12.33 -10.14 -0.34
CA ASP A 49 -12.39 -11.61 -0.31
C ASP A 49 -12.99 -12.16 -1.61
N LEU A 50 -14.11 -11.60 -2.07
CA LEU A 50 -14.73 -11.97 -3.33
C LEU A 50 -13.80 -11.73 -4.53
N MET A 51 -13.10 -10.59 -4.55
CA MET A 51 -12.14 -10.26 -5.61
C MET A 51 -10.96 -11.23 -5.62
N LEU A 52 -10.39 -11.55 -4.46
CA LEU A 52 -9.26 -12.46 -4.34
C LEU A 52 -9.67 -13.91 -4.64
N HIS A 53 -10.87 -14.32 -4.23
CA HIS A 53 -11.42 -15.62 -4.59
C HIS A 53 -11.57 -15.75 -6.11
N HIS A 54 -12.11 -14.74 -6.78
CA HIS A 54 -12.16 -14.73 -8.24
C HIS A 54 -10.77 -14.80 -8.84
N HIS A 55 -9.85 -13.94 -8.41
CA HIS A 55 -8.48 -13.84 -8.91
C HIS A 55 -7.67 -15.14 -8.82
N TRP A 56 -7.85 -15.90 -7.75
CA TRP A 56 -7.09 -17.13 -7.50
C TRP A 56 -7.81 -18.42 -7.95
N VAL A 57 -9.14 -18.45 -7.88
CA VAL A 57 -9.90 -19.70 -8.05
C VAL A 57 -10.73 -19.73 -9.33
N LEU A 58 -11.40 -18.61 -9.65
CA LEU A 58 -12.38 -18.58 -10.75
C LEU A 58 -11.82 -17.99 -12.04
N ASP A 59 -10.74 -17.21 -11.95
CA ASP A 59 -10.09 -16.58 -13.09
C ASP A 59 -9.49 -17.64 -14.01
N LYS A 60 -9.91 -17.62 -15.27
CA LYS A 60 -9.45 -18.51 -16.34
C LYS A 60 -8.51 -17.81 -17.32
N GLU A 61 -8.21 -16.54 -17.10
CA GLU A 61 -7.30 -15.79 -17.93
C GLU A 61 -5.87 -16.33 -17.82
N VAL A 62 -5.21 -16.41 -18.97
CA VAL A 62 -3.81 -16.81 -19.07
C VAL A 62 -2.96 -15.57 -18.91
N TYR A 63 -2.22 -15.47 -17.81
CA TYR A 63 -1.28 -14.37 -17.61
C TYR A 63 -0.07 -14.59 -18.51
N ALA A 64 0.48 -13.51 -19.06
CA ALA A 64 1.73 -13.56 -19.81
C ALA A 64 2.88 -14.15 -18.95
N HIS A 65 2.81 -13.95 -17.64
CA HIS A 65 3.68 -14.58 -16.65
C HIS A 65 2.93 -14.72 -15.32
N GLU A 66 2.89 -15.91 -14.71
CA GLU A 66 2.09 -16.16 -13.48
C GLU A 66 2.50 -15.31 -12.28
N ARG A 67 3.75 -14.85 -12.22
CA ARG A 67 4.19 -13.74 -11.35
C ARG A 67 3.20 -12.56 -11.29
N LEU A 68 2.63 -12.16 -12.42
CA LEU A 68 1.68 -11.04 -12.49
C LEU A 68 0.43 -11.32 -11.65
N ARG A 69 0.01 -12.58 -11.52
CA ARG A 69 -1.08 -13.01 -10.64
C ARG A 69 -0.73 -12.72 -9.18
N VAL A 70 0.48 -13.11 -8.74
CA VAL A 70 0.95 -12.84 -7.37
C VAL A 70 1.06 -11.33 -7.11
N GLN A 71 1.61 -10.57 -8.05
CA GLN A 71 1.72 -9.11 -7.95
C GLN A 71 0.36 -8.42 -7.88
N MET A 72 -0.63 -8.89 -8.65
CA MET A 72 -1.98 -8.36 -8.59
C MET A 72 -2.63 -8.61 -7.23
N ALA A 73 -2.50 -9.83 -6.69
CA ALA A 73 -3.00 -10.15 -5.35
C ALA A 73 -2.38 -9.26 -4.27
N ALA A 74 -1.06 -9.07 -4.30
CA ALA A 74 -0.37 -8.17 -3.38
C ALA A 74 -0.89 -6.72 -3.48
N VAL A 75 -1.08 -6.22 -4.70
CA VAL A 75 -1.61 -4.87 -4.95
C VAL A 75 -3.04 -4.74 -4.43
N LEU A 76 -3.91 -5.74 -4.64
CA LEU A 76 -5.29 -5.72 -4.17
C LEU A 76 -5.36 -5.67 -2.64
N VAL A 77 -4.58 -6.50 -1.94
CA VAL A 77 -4.53 -6.52 -0.48
C VAL A 77 -3.98 -5.20 0.08
N ILE A 78 -2.85 -4.72 -0.44
CA ILE A 78 -2.25 -3.46 0.03
C ILE A 78 -3.18 -2.28 -0.28
N ALA A 79 -3.82 -2.24 -1.45
CA ALA A 79 -4.77 -1.19 -1.81
C ALA A 79 -5.98 -1.20 -0.87
N GLY A 80 -6.55 -2.37 -0.60
CA GLY A 80 -7.68 -2.54 0.31
C GLY A 80 -7.35 -2.07 1.73
N ALA A 81 -6.22 -2.50 2.27
CA ALA A 81 -5.79 -2.15 3.63
C ALA A 81 -5.43 -0.66 3.79
N THR A 82 -4.87 -0.03 2.77
CA THR A 82 -4.32 1.33 2.88
C THR A 82 -5.21 2.41 2.25
N SER A 83 -6.24 2.00 1.50
CA SER A 83 -7.05 2.88 0.65
C SER A 83 -6.19 3.76 -0.27
N THR A 84 -5.04 3.25 -0.72
CA THR A 84 -4.12 3.98 -1.58
C THR A 84 -4.50 3.87 -3.05
N ARG A 85 -4.15 4.90 -3.82
CA ARG A 85 -4.48 4.96 -5.25
C ARG A 85 -3.65 3.95 -6.02
N PRO A 86 -4.17 3.36 -7.12
CA PRO A 86 -3.40 2.45 -7.96
C PRO A 86 -2.04 2.98 -8.38
N GLY A 87 -1.94 4.27 -8.74
CA GLY A 87 -0.66 4.89 -9.14
C GLY A 87 0.39 5.00 -8.04
N ALA A 88 0.03 4.81 -6.77
CA ALA A 88 0.99 4.71 -5.66
C ALA A 88 1.61 3.32 -5.53
N LEU A 89 0.95 2.29 -6.08
CA LEU A 89 1.36 0.90 -6.01
C LEU A 89 1.93 0.45 -7.37
N ILE A 90 1.09 0.51 -8.41
CA ILE A 90 1.42 0.07 -9.78
C ILE A 90 2.45 1.03 -10.39
N GLY A 91 3.62 0.48 -10.74
CA GLY A 91 4.73 1.23 -11.33
C GLY A 91 5.46 2.19 -10.37
N SER A 92 5.17 2.13 -9.06
CA SER A 92 5.78 3.03 -8.07
C SER A 92 6.28 2.32 -6.83
N LEU A 93 5.63 1.23 -6.40
CA LEU A 93 6.13 0.38 -5.32
C LEU A 93 7.29 -0.48 -5.84
N CYS A 94 8.35 -0.59 -5.06
CA CYS A 94 9.59 -1.31 -5.37
C CYS A 94 10.15 -1.87 -4.06
N TYR A 95 11.06 -2.86 -4.11
CA TYR A 95 11.63 -3.45 -2.88
C TYR A 95 12.30 -2.44 -1.95
N LYS A 96 12.99 -1.42 -2.48
CA LYS A 96 13.54 -0.31 -1.66
C LYS A 96 12.50 0.46 -0.80
N HIS A 97 11.21 0.24 -1.05
CA HIS A 97 10.11 0.84 -0.30
C HIS A 97 9.50 -0.14 0.71
N VAL A 98 9.99 -1.37 0.77
CA VAL A 98 9.55 -2.45 1.66
C VAL A 98 10.67 -2.71 2.66
N GLU A 99 10.31 -3.06 3.88
CA GLU A 99 11.24 -3.60 4.87
C GLU A 99 10.57 -4.78 5.55
N PHE A 100 11.28 -5.89 5.68
CA PHE A 100 10.83 -7.02 6.49
C PHE A 100 11.40 -6.91 7.90
N HIS A 101 10.53 -7.01 8.89
CA HIS A 101 10.85 -6.85 10.30
C HIS A 101 10.69 -8.21 10.98
N VAL A 102 11.80 -8.86 11.31
CA VAL A 102 11.82 -10.20 11.92
C VAL A 102 11.89 -10.07 13.44
N PHE A 103 10.83 -10.51 14.11
CA PHE A 103 10.66 -10.44 15.56
C PHE A 103 10.84 -11.80 16.23
N ARG A 104 11.17 -11.75 17.53
CA ARG A 104 11.34 -12.97 18.32
C ARG A 104 10.02 -13.76 18.39
N PRO A 105 10.11 -15.11 18.50
CA PRO A 105 8.94 -15.94 18.78
C PRO A 105 8.19 -15.45 20.01
N THR A 106 6.87 -15.60 19.99
CA THR A 106 6.04 -15.42 21.20
C THR A 106 6.23 -16.59 22.15
N PRO A 107 5.85 -16.48 23.44
CA PRO A 107 5.86 -17.63 24.35
C PRO A 107 5.04 -18.83 23.84
N SER A 108 4.07 -18.59 22.96
CA SER A 108 3.19 -19.59 22.36
C SER A 108 3.73 -20.27 21.09
N SER A 109 4.80 -19.75 20.49
CA SER A 109 5.37 -20.27 19.24
C SER A 109 6.88 -20.40 19.32
N ARG A 110 7.46 -21.35 18.58
CA ARG A 110 8.92 -21.48 18.43
C ARG A 110 9.45 -20.75 17.20
N GLN A 111 8.57 -20.30 16.31
CA GLN A 111 8.93 -19.66 15.05
C GLN A 111 9.06 -18.15 15.23
N ALA A 112 10.04 -17.54 14.56
CA ALA A 112 10.12 -16.09 14.44
C ALA A 112 8.86 -15.53 13.75
N ARG A 113 8.56 -14.26 13.97
CA ARG A 113 7.42 -13.58 13.33
C ARG A 113 7.94 -12.58 12.33
N VAL A 114 7.32 -12.51 11.16
CA VAL A 114 7.70 -11.56 10.11
C VAL A 114 6.62 -10.48 10.01
N GLY A 115 7.04 -9.23 10.13
CA GLY A 115 6.24 -8.07 9.77
C GLY A 115 6.77 -7.45 8.48
N MET A 116 5.93 -6.69 7.80
CA MET A 116 6.34 -5.92 6.62
C MET A 116 5.97 -4.46 6.82
N VAL A 117 6.91 -3.56 6.55
CA VAL A 117 6.66 -2.11 6.51
C VAL A 117 6.73 -1.63 5.07
N VAL A 118 5.66 -1.03 4.57
CA VAL A 118 5.58 -0.47 3.22
C VAL A 118 5.55 1.06 3.27
N LYS A 119 6.50 1.69 2.56
CA LYS A 119 6.70 3.14 2.49
C LYS A 119 6.20 3.69 1.16
N LEU A 120 5.01 4.29 1.14
CA LEU A 120 4.41 4.79 -0.09
C LEU A 120 4.78 6.25 -0.36
N THR A 121 5.32 6.52 -1.55
CA THR A 121 5.88 7.82 -1.95
C THR A 121 4.92 8.67 -2.78
N LYS A 122 4.02 8.07 -3.56
CA LYS A 122 3.07 8.78 -4.45
C LYS A 122 1.65 8.86 -3.91
N ILE A 123 1.53 9.20 -2.63
CA ILE A 123 0.23 9.46 -1.99
C ILE A 123 -0.23 10.91 -2.23
N LYS A 124 -1.55 11.16 -2.12
CA LYS A 124 -2.11 12.51 -2.27
C LYS A 124 -1.42 13.47 -1.29
N ARG A 125 -0.78 14.53 -1.82
CA ARG A 125 -0.25 15.62 -0.99
C ARG A 125 -1.41 16.32 -0.28
N SER A 126 -1.38 16.39 1.04
CA SER A 126 -2.11 17.44 1.77
C SER A 126 -1.46 18.80 1.48
N VAL A 127 -2.22 19.88 1.67
CA VAL A 127 -1.73 21.26 1.50
C VAL A 127 -0.52 21.55 2.42
N SER A 128 -0.40 20.82 3.53
CA SER A 128 0.80 20.76 4.38
C SER A 128 1.73 19.62 3.97
N LYS A 129 3.05 19.84 4.14
CA LYS A 129 4.18 18.94 3.82
C LYS A 129 3.78 17.47 3.66
N SER A 130 4.04 16.91 2.47
CA SER A 130 3.87 15.48 2.17
C SER A 130 4.67 14.63 3.15
N GLN A 131 4.03 14.12 4.20
CA GLN A 131 4.65 13.12 5.05
C GLN A 131 4.71 11.80 4.30
N LEU A 132 5.86 11.13 4.33
CA LEU A 132 5.98 9.75 3.87
C LEU A 132 5.05 8.89 4.74
N LYS A 133 4.05 8.25 4.15
CA LYS A 133 3.21 7.31 4.90
C LYS A 133 3.84 5.93 4.88
N GLN A 134 3.98 5.38 6.08
CA GLN A 134 4.42 4.03 6.30
C GLN A 134 3.23 3.22 6.80
N TYR A 135 3.09 2.01 6.29
CA TYR A 135 2.04 1.07 6.68
C TYR A 135 2.72 -0.20 7.16
N GLY A 136 2.36 -0.64 8.37
CA GLY A 136 2.82 -1.91 8.93
C GLY A 136 1.81 -3.01 8.63
N PHE A 137 2.32 -4.18 8.27
CA PHE A 137 1.58 -5.40 8.05
C PHE A 137 2.22 -6.53 8.86
N HIS A 138 1.42 -7.53 9.20
CA HIS A 138 1.87 -8.77 9.82
C HIS A 138 1.37 -9.96 9.01
N GLU A 139 1.97 -11.12 9.23
CA GLU A 139 1.46 -12.39 8.70
C GLU A 139 0.02 -12.62 9.17
N GLU A 140 -0.80 -13.17 8.28
CA GLU A 140 -2.22 -13.42 8.52
C GLU A 140 -2.53 -14.91 8.45
N ASP A 141 -3.40 -15.40 9.33
CA ASP A 141 -3.84 -16.81 9.29
C ASP A 141 -4.55 -17.15 7.98
N THR A 142 -5.25 -16.16 7.41
CA THR A 142 -5.89 -16.28 6.10
C THR A 142 -4.91 -15.86 5.02
N LEU A 143 -4.18 -16.84 4.46
CA LEU A 143 -3.15 -16.63 3.44
C LEU A 143 -3.62 -15.81 2.23
N LEU A 144 -4.91 -15.88 1.91
CA LEU A 144 -5.52 -15.10 0.83
C LEU A 144 -5.33 -13.60 1.03
N HIS A 145 -5.37 -13.14 2.28
CA HIS A 145 -5.28 -11.74 2.69
C HIS A 145 -3.89 -11.35 3.18
N ASP A 146 -2.91 -12.26 3.18
CA ASP A 146 -1.59 -12.00 3.76
C ASP A 146 -0.70 -11.20 2.79
N PRO A 147 -0.46 -9.89 3.02
CA PRO A 147 0.40 -9.10 2.16
C PRO A 147 1.88 -9.41 2.37
N VAL A 148 2.27 -9.93 3.54
CA VAL A 148 3.65 -10.31 3.85
C VAL A 148 4.02 -11.50 2.96
N LEU A 149 3.19 -12.55 2.96
CA LEU A 149 3.38 -13.73 2.12
C LEU A 149 3.58 -13.38 0.64
N TYR A 150 2.72 -12.52 0.07
CA TYR A 150 2.82 -12.19 -1.34
C TYR A 150 4.09 -11.41 -1.67
N ILE A 151 4.46 -10.40 -0.88
CA ILE A 151 5.67 -9.61 -1.15
C ILE A 151 6.93 -10.41 -0.86
N GLU A 152 6.94 -11.24 0.18
CA GLU A 152 8.03 -12.15 0.52
C GLU A 152 8.27 -13.16 -0.60
N SER A 153 7.22 -13.82 -1.10
CA SER A 153 7.35 -14.77 -2.21
C SER A 153 7.95 -14.13 -3.48
N LEU A 154 7.58 -12.89 -3.77
CA LEU A 154 8.15 -12.11 -4.87
C LEU A 154 9.62 -11.74 -4.60
N ALA A 155 9.95 -11.34 -3.38
CA ALA A 155 11.31 -10.98 -2.97
C ALA A 155 12.27 -12.16 -3.08
N PHE A 156 11.88 -13.35 -2.61
CA PHE A 156 12.69 -14.57 -2.77
C PHE A 156 12.80 -15.00 -4.24
N THR A 157 11.71 -14.93 -5.00
CA THR A 157 11.73 -15.23 -6.44
C THR A 157 12.72 -14.32 -7.20
N ASP A 158 12.87 -13.07 -6.75
CA ASP A 158 13.77 -12.09 -7.36
C ASP A 158 15.17 -12.05 -6.77
N ILE A 159 15.46 -12.88 -5.76
CA ILE A 159 16.74 -12.85 -5.04
C ILE A 159 16.99 -11.43 -4.49
N ALA A 160 15.96 -10.85 -3.87
CA ALA A 160 16.02 -9.48 -3.35
C ALA A 160 16.83 -9.36 -2.05
N PHE A 161 17.06 -10.47 -1.35
CA PHE A 161 17.87 -10.54 -0.14
C PHE A 161 19.32 -10.93 -0.48
N GLU A 162 20.30 -10.28 0.14
CA GLU A 162 21.72 -10.57 -0.12
C GLU A 162 22.16 -11.95 0.42
N ASP A 163 21.71 -12.31 1.63
CA ASP A 163 22.20 -13.49 2.35
C ASP A 163 21.13 -14.56 2.62
N LEU A 164 19.93 -14.44 2.01
CA LEU A 164 18.81 -15.38 2.19
C LEU A 164 18.41 -15.98 0.86
N ASN A 165 18.44 -17.32 0.76
CA ASN A 165 18.13 -18.03 -0.49
C ASN A 165 16.86 -18.89 -0.37
N ASP A 166 16.56 -19.39 0.82
CA ASP A 166 15.33 -20.14 1.10
C ASP A 166 14.39 -19.30 1.99
N PRO A 167 13.07 -19.26 1.72
CA PRO A 167 12.10 -18.62 2.61
C PRO A 167 12.21 -19.05 4.07
N LYS A 168 12.63 -20.28 4.36
CA LYS A 168 12.83 -20.74 5.75
C LYS A 168 13.98 -20.03 6.45
N ASP A 169 14.95 -19.50 5.72
CA ASP A 169 16.12 -18.83 6.30
C ASP A 169 15.70 -17.62 7.12
N ILE A 170 14.67 -16.88 6.67
CA ILE A 170 14.17 -15.69 7.37
C ILE A 170 13.68 -16.02 8.79
N TYR A 171 13.04 -17.18 8.97
CA TYR A 171 12.49 -17.62 10.24
C TYR A 171 13.54 -18.20 11.20
N ASN A 172 14.73 -18.52 10.67
CA ASN A 172 15.86 -19.04 11.44
C ASN A 172 16.82 -17.94 11.91
N LEU A 173 16.59 -16.68 11.54
CA LEU A 173 17.43 -15.57 11.93
C LEU A 173 17.43 -15.36 13.46
N VAL A 174 18.64 -15.26 14.01
CA VAL A 174 18.84 -15.06 15.45
C VAL A 174 18.88 -13.57 15.76
N ILE A 175 17.84 -13.09 16.45
CA ILE A 175 17.72 -11.66 16.81
C ILE A 175 18.68 -11.33 17.97
N PRO A 176 19.59 -10.35 17.79
CA PRO A 176 20.55 -9.95 18.81
C PRO A 176 19.89 -9.60 20.14
N LEU A 177 20.52 -9.92 21.27
CA LEU A 177 19.97 -9.69 22.62
C LEU A 177 19.60 -8.22 22.87
N ASN A 178 20.36 -7.29 22.30
CA ASN A 178 20.18 -5.85 22.41
C ASN A 178 19.23 -5.23 21.36
N SER A 179 18.62 -6.05 20.49
CA SER A 179 17.62 -5.61 19.51
C SER A 179 16.28 -6.28 19.78
N ASP A 180 15.19 -5.62 19.39
CA ASP A 180 13.85 -6.21 19.40
C ASP A 180 13.54 -6.98 18.11
N ARG A 181 14.21 -6.61 17.01
CA ARG A 181 14.02 -7.19 15.67
C ARG A 181 15.26 -7.09 14.78
N ILE A 182 15.26 -7.85 13.68
CA ILE A 182 16.13 -7.64 12.53
C ILE A 182 15.31 -6.95 11.45
N ILE A 183 15.90 -5.99 10.74
CA ILE A 183 15.27 -5.32 9.59
C ILE A 183 16.02 -5.75 8.35
N LEU A 184 15.29 -6.34 7.41
CA LEU A 184 15.77 -6.73 6.10
C LEU A 184 15.19 -5.78 5.04
N PRO A 185 15.97 -5.41 4.01
CA PRO A 185 15.51 -4.57 2.91
C PRO A 185 14.52 -5.27 1.97
#